data_AF-A0A918XLN7-F1
#
_entry.id   AF-A0A918XLN7-F1
#
_cell.length_a   1.000
_cell.length_b   1.000
_cell.length_c   1.000
_cell.angle_alpha   90.00
_cell.angle_beta   90.00
_cell.angle_gamma   90.00
#
_symmetry.space_group_name_H-M   'P 1'
#
loop_
_entity.id
_entity.type
_entity.pdbx_description
1 polymer ?
#
loop_
_entity_poly.entity_id
_entity_poly.type
_entity_poly.pdbx_seq_one_letter_code
_entity_poly.pdbx_strand_id
1 'polypeptide(L)'
;MDKRSREFERGDQVLVAHASHSGTAEGIAREICIQNPVRCDLYSLGELSPQSLETYGQQLFIVATHGDGGPPDNAAKFFDLLQASRPNLFEVQFAMLALGSRAYPRFCQFGRDFYRLLISAQAQPQVLPVEVHNNCAATVTHWRNKVNEVFSLCPDPDADWEPATVMAVERAQSSSLHVTFYIKGLEFVGIERVWIMEPSKRRHPVECAVLSGPESPFTCIEISDAGRTSRSLADAKPGDKYLVRWDSVS
;
A
#
# COMPACT_ATOMS: atom_id res chain seq x y z
N MET A 1 -9.48 13.53 -21.10
CA MET A 1 -8.95 14.17 -19.87
C MET A 1 -7.51 13.74 -19.75
N ASP A 2 -6.63 14.71 -19.83
CA ASP A 2 -5.22 14.58 -20.23
C ASP A 2 -4.38 13.86 -19.16
N LYS A 3 -4.07 12.57 -19.37
CA LYS A 3 -3.09 11.81 -18.58
C LYS A 3 -1.71 12.30 -19.01
N ARG A 4 -1.26 13.43 -18.44
CA ARG A 4 0.07 13.98 -18.72
C ARG A 4 1.12 12.92 -18.45
N SER A 5 1.87 12.63 -19.51
CA SER A 5 3.13 11.90 -19.54
C SER A 5 4.07 12.52 -18.51
N ARG A 6 4.15 11.90 -17.33
CA ARG A 6 5.31 12.03 -16.47
C ARG A 6 6.24 10.88 -16.84
N GLU A 7 7.48 11.20 -17.19
CA GLU A 7 8.55 10.20 -17.22
C GLU A 7 8.81 9.81 -15.77
N PHE A 8 8.65 8.53 -15.44
CA PHE A 8 8.79 8.01 -14.08
C PHE A 8 9.96 7.03 -14.02
N GLU A 9 10.75 7.12 -12.96
CA GLU A 9 11.79 6.15 -12.67
C GLU A 9 11.17 4.86 -12.12
N ARG A 10 11.75 3.72 -12.51
CA ARG A 10 11.28 2.39 -12.11
C ARG A 10 11.41 2.24 -10.58
N GLY A 11 10.29 2.09 -9.86
CA GLY A 11 10.30 1.70 -8.43
C GLY A 11 9.53 2.59 -7.44
N ASP A 12 9.05 3.77 -7.85
CA ASP A 12 8.42 4.71 -6.89
C ASP A 12 6.95 4.42 -6.56
N GLN A 13 6.26 3.66 -7.43
CA GLN A 13 4.83 3.37 -7.29
C GLN A 13 4.55 1.86 -7.24
N VAL A 14 3.55 1.52 -6.43
CA VAL A 14 3.02 0.16 -6.26
C VAL A 14 1.86 -0.03 -7.24
N LEU A 15 1.97 -1.01 -8.13
CA LEU A 15 0.85 -1.45 -8.94
C LEU A 15 -0.13 -2.23 -8.06
N VAL A 16 -1.38 -1.79 -7.97
CA VAL A 16 -2.46 -2.55 -7.35
C VAL A 16 -3.38 -3.04 -8.45
N ALA A 17 -3.32 -4.34 -8.72
CA ALA A 17 -4.06 -4.96 -9.80
C ALA A 17 -5.13 -5.93 -9.28
N HIS A 18 -6.31 -5.93 -9.92
CA HIS A 18 -7.41 -6.79 -9.51
C HIS A 18 -7.98 -7.67 -10.63
N ALA A 19 -8.49 -8.83 -10.24
CA ALA A 19 -9.35 -9.69 -11.07
C ALA A 19 -10.66 -9.94 -10.33
N SER A 20 -11.79 -9.49 -10.90
CA SER A 20 -13.04 -9.41 -10.16
C SER A 20 -14.25 -9.57 -11.09
N HIS A 21 -15.17 -10.46 -10.75
CA HIS A 21 -16.46 -10.57 -11.44
C HIS A 21 -17.56 -9.77 -10.72
N SER A 22 -17.71 -9.94 -9.40
CA SER A 22 -18.75 -9.30 -8.58
C SER A 22 -18.33 -7.97 -7.94
N GLY A 23 -17.12 -7.47 -8.23
CA GLY A 23 -16.60 -6.21 -7.67
C GLY A 23 -15.89 -6.34 -6.31
N THR A 24 -15.88 -7.50 -5.64
CA THR A 24 -15.25 -7.65 -4.31
C THR A 24 -13.73 -7.40 -4.34
N ALA A 25 -13.01 -8.04 -5.27
CA ALA A 25 -11.57 -7.85 -5.41
C ALA A 25 -11.21 -6.40 -5.81
N GLU A 26 -12.01 -5.82 -6.71
CA GLU A 26 -11.88 -4.42 -7.11
C GLU A 26 -12.07 -3.47 -5.92
N GLY A 27 -13.08 -3.71 -5.07
CA GLY A 27 -13.35 -2.88 -3.90
C GLY A 27 -12.17 -2.85 -2.93
N ILE A 28 -11.54 -4.00 -2.67
CA ILE A 28 -10.35 -4.09 -1.81
C ILE A 28 -9.18 -3.32 -2.43
N ALA A 29 -8.92 -3.54 -3.72
CA ALA A 29 -7.85 -2.85 -4.47
C ALA A 29 -8.03 -1.32 -4.48
N ARG A 30 -9.26 -0.88 -4.72
CA ARG A 30 -9.63 0.54 -4.74
C ARG A 30 -9.42 1.19 -3.38
N GLU A 31 -9.81 0.53 -2.29
CA GLU A 31 -9.60 1.05 -0.94
C GLU A 31 -8.10 1.23 -0.63
N ILE A 32 -7.25 0.30 -1.07
CA ILE A 32 -5.77 0.43 -0.92
C ILE A 32 -5.28 1.69 -1.62
N CYS A 33 -5.74 1.95 -2.85
CA CYS A 33 -5.30 3.11 -3.61
C CYS A 33 -5.87 4.43 -3.08
N ILE A 34 -7.11 4.44 -2.58
CA ILE A 34 -7.71 5.63 -1.93
C ILE A 34 -6.90 6.04 -0.70
N GLN A 35 -6.40 5.06 0.06
CA GLN A 35 -5.55 5.30 1.23
C GLN A 35 -4.10 5.68 0.84
N ASN A 36 -3.68 5.41 -0.40
CA ASN A 36 -2.32 5.60 -0.90
C ASN A 36 -2.29 6.34 -2.27
N PRO A 37 -2.92 7.52 -2.40
CA PRO A 37 -3.22 8.12 -3.70
C PRO A 37 -2.00 8.63 -4.49
N VAL A 38 -0.84 8.74 -3.84
CA VAL A 38 0.43 9.14 -4.47
C VAL A 38 1.35 7.96 -4.76
N ARG A 39 1.15 6.83 -4.08
CA ARG A 39 1.99 5.63 -4.18
C ARG A 39 1.39 4.53 -5.03
N CYS A 40 0.07 4.47 -5.17
CA CYS A 40 -0.59 3.35 -5.85
C CYS A 40 -1.21 3.73 -7.18
N ASP A 41 -1.01 2.86 -8.17
CA ASP A 41 -1.77 2.85 -9.41
C ASP A 41 -2.76 1.67 -9.40
N LEU A 42 -4.02 1.94 -9.76
CA LEU A 42 -5.08 0.94 -9.79
C LEU A 42 -5.39 0.50 -11.21
N TYR A 43 -5.34 -0.80 -11.47
CA TYR A 43 -5.75 -1.40 -12.76
C TYR A 43 -6.53 -2.70 -12.57
N SER A 44 -7.47 -2.96 -13.47
CA SER A 44 -7.96 -4.31 -13.72
C SER A 44 -6.91 -5.10 -14.49
N LEU A 45 -6.73 -6.40 -14.22
CA LEU A 45 -5.77 -7.22 -14.98
C LEU A 45 -6.03 -7.18 -16.50
N GLY A 46 -7.29 -7.06 -16.94
CA GLY A 46 -7.65 -6.97 -18.35
C GLY A 46 -7.24 -5.67 -19.03
N GLU A 47 -6.85 -4.64 -18.27
CA GLU A 47 -6.32 -3.38 -18.79
C GLU A 47 -4.80 -3.42 -18.96
N LEU A 48 -4.14 -4.44 -18.41
CA LEU A 48 -2.69 -4.60 -18.44
C LEU A 48 -2.24 -5.49 -19.60
N SER A 49 -0.97 -5.33 -19.95
CA SER A 49 -0.22 -6.29 -20.76
C SER A 49 0.84 -6.98 -19.89
N PRO A 50 1.35 -8.16 -20.26
CA PRO A 50 2.45 -8.79 -19.53
C PRO A 50 3.66 -7.88 -19.34
N GLN A 51 3.98 -7.05 -20.35
CA GLN A 51 5.06 -6.07 -20.30
C GLN A 51 4.79 -4.95 -19.31
N SER A 52 3.53 -4.63 -19.03
CA SER A 52 3.17 -3.65 -17.98
C SER A 52 3.62 -4.11 -16.60
N LEU A 53 3.80 -5.41 -16.35
CA LEU A 53 4.35 -5.88 -15.08
C LEU A 53 5.84 -5.51 -14.94
N GLU A 54 6.59 -5.38 -16.04
CA GLU A 54 8.01 -5.05 -15.96
C GLU A 54 8.23 -3.57 -15.57
N THR A 55 7.24 -2.70 -15.74
CA THR A 55 7.39 -1.27 -15.43
C THR A 55 7.28 -0.97 -13.93
N TYR A 56 6.72 -1.89 -13.13
CA TYR A 56 6.53 -1.72 -11.70
C TYR A 56 7.40 -2.70 -10.90
N GLY A 57 8.27 -2.18 -10.03
CA GLY A 57 9.09 -3.00 -9.14
C GLY A 57 8.28 -3.65 -8.00
N GLN A 58 7.16 -3.06 -7.60
CA GLN A 58 6.31 -3.51 -6.50
C GLN A 58 4.86 -3.66 -6.93
N GLN A 59 4.23 -4.80 -6.60
CA GLN A 59 2.90 -5.15 -7.12
C GLN A 59 2.03 -5.87 -6.08
N LEU A 60 0.77 -5.48 -5.97
CA LEU A 60 -0.25 -6.14 -5.16
C LEU A 60 -1.34 -6.71 -6.07
N PHE A 61 -1.58 -8.01 -5.98
CA PHE A 61 -2.62 -8.69 -6.75
C PHE A 61 -3.78 -9.11 -5.87
N ILE A 62 -4.99 -8.65 -6.20
CA ILE A 62 -6.22 -9.06 -5.54
C ILE A 62 -7.11 -9.79 -6.55
N VAL A 63 -7.15 -11.12 -6.45
CA VAL A 63 -7.71 -11.97 -7.51
C VAL A 63 -8.83 -12.87 -6.99
N ALA A 64 -10.00 -12.78 -7.60
CA ALA A 64 -11.11 -13.69 -7.33
C ALA A 64 -11.05 -14.92 -8.24
N THR A 65 -11.48 -16.07 -7.73
CA THR A 65 -11.70 -17.27 -8.53
C THR A 65 -13.14 -17.29 -9.06
N HIS A 66 -13.33 -17.64 -10.33
CA HIS A 66 -14.66 -17.72 -10.96
C HIS A 66 -14.93 -19.11 -11.57
N GLY A 67 -16.21 -19.49 -11.62
CA GLY A 67 -16.68 -20.76 -12.20
C GLY A 67 -15.95 -21.99 -11.66
N ASP A 68 -15.43 -22.81 -12.58
CA ASP A 68 -14.70 -24.05 -12.29
C ASP A 68 -13.22 -23.79 -11.91
N GLY A 69 -12.94 -22.76 -11.11
CA GLY A 69 -11.59 -22.46 -10.65
C GLY A 69 -10.74 -21.58 -11.57
N GLY A 70 -11.33 -21.00 -12.61
CA GLY A 70 -10.65 -20.17 -13.58
C GLY A 70 -10.58 -18.68 -13.21
N PRO A 71 -9.90 -17.87 -14.03
CA PRO A 71 -9.94 -16.42 -13.92
C PRO A 71 -11.37 -15.87 -14.12
N PRO A 72 -11.71 -14.73 -13.51
CA PRO A 72 -12.83 -13.91 -13.95
C PRO A 72 -12.62 -13.44 -15.41
N ASP A 73 -13.72 -13.14 -16.12
CA ASP A 73 -13.67 -12.75 -17.54
C ASP A 73 -12.73 -11.57 -17.81
N ASN A 74 -12.70 -10.59 -16.90
CA ASN A 74 -11.82 -9.43 -17.02
C ASN A 74 -10.33 -9.72 -16.80
N ALA A 75 -9.94 -10.95 -16.48
CA ALA A 75 -8.55 -11.36 -16.31
C ALA A 75 -8.12 -12.51 -17.23
N ALA A 76 -9.06 -13.20 -17.88
CA ALA A 76 -8.80 -14.39 -18.69
C ALA A 76 -7.77 -14.12 -19.80
N LYS A 77 -8.01 -13.07 -20.62
CA LYS A 77 -7.10 -12.70 -21.71
C LYS A 77 -5.69 -12.36 -21.22
N PHE A 78 -5.59 -11.63 -20.11
CA PHE A 78 -4.30 -11.27 -19.52
C PHE A 78 -3.54 -12.51 -19.05
N PHE A 79 -4.23 -13.42 -18.37
CA PHE A 79 -3.65 -14.67 -17.89
C PHE A 79 -3.09 -15.53 -19.04
N ASP A 80 -3.84 -15.68 -20.13
CA ASP A 80 -3.40 -16.40 -21.32
C ASP A 80 -2.16 -15.76 -21.96
N LEU A 81 -2.16 -14.43 -22.09
CA LEU A 81 -1.02 -13.68 -22.64
C LEU A 81 0.22 -13.81 -21.76
N LEU A 82 0.07 -13.75 -20.44
CA LEU A 82 1.19 -13.91 -19.51
C LEU A 82 1.77 -15.34 -19.59
N GLN A 83 0.91 -16.35 -19.72
CA GLN A 83 1.31 -17.74 -19.89
C GLN A 83 2.07 -17.97 -21.21
N ALA A 84 1.65 -17.32 -22.29
CA ALA A 84 2.28 -17.43 -23.61
C ALA A 84 3.61 -16.66 -23.71
N SER A 85 3.66 -15.44 -23.14
CA SER A 85 4.82 -14.54 -23.28
C SER A 85 5.96 -14.84 -22.30
N ARG A 86 5.65 -15.33 -21.09
CA ARG A 86 6.63 -15.65 -20.03
C ARG A 86 7.71 -14.57 -19.87
N PRO A 87 7.33 -13.32 -19.52
CA PRO A 87 8.28 -12.24 -19.33
C PRO A 87 9.25 -12.57 -18.18
N ASN A 88 10.41 -11.91 -18.18
CA ASN A 88 11.34 -11.99 -17.06
C ASN A 88 10.97 -10.92 -16.01
N LEU A 89 10.41 -11.37 -14.89
CA LEU A 89 9.96 -10.55 -13.78
C LEU A 89 10.92 -10.65 -12.57
N PHE A 90 12.20 -10.96 -12.78
CA PHE A 90 13.18 -11.16 -11.71
C PHE A 90 13.26 -10.00 -10.68
N GLU A 91 13.06 -8.76 -11.13
CA GLU A 91 13.08 -7.56 -10.28
C GLU A 91 11.70 -7.20 -9.69
N VAL A 92 10.66 -7.95 -10.02
CA VAL A 92 9.29 -7.69 -9.54
C VAL A 92 9.10 -8.32 -8.18
N GLN A 93 8.79 -7.48 -7.21
CA GLN A 93 8.35 -7.87 -5.87
C GLN A 93 6.82 -7.84 -5.79
N PHE A 94 6.21 -8.88 -5.24
CA PHE A 94 4.74 -8.91 -5.17
C PHE A 94 4.16 -9.55 -3.91
N ALA A 95 2.88 -9.25 -3.68
CA ALA A 95 2.02 -9.96 -2.74
C ALA A 95 0.66 -10.25 -3.38
N MET A 96 -0.02 -11.31 -2.91
CA MET A 96 -1.29 -11.74 -3.48
C MET A 96 -2.34 -12.05 -2.41
N LEU A 97 -3.56 -11.56 -2.65
CA LEU A 97 -4.78 -11.94 -1.95
C LEU A 97 -5.69 -12.70 -2.91
N ALA A 98 -5.89 -13.99 -2.66
CA ALA A 98 -6.74 -14.86 -3.47
C ALA A 98 -8.11 -15.02 -2.82
N LEU A 99 -9.17 -14.58 -3.48
CA LEU A 99 -10.55 -14.68 -2.99
C LEU A 99 -11.25 -15.90 -3.57
N GLY A 100 -11.97 -16.64 -2.72
CA GLY A 100 -12.76 -17.79 -3.15
C GLY A 100 -13.78 -18.26 -2.11
N SER A 101 -14.47 -19.34 -2.44
CA SER A 101 -15.39 -20.00 -1.52
C SER A 101 -15.18 -21.50 -1.50
N ARG A 102 -15.13 -22.09 -0.30
CA ARG A 102 -15.06 -23.54 -0.08
C ARG A 102 -16.37 -24.26 -0.45
N ALA A 103 -17.43 -23.52 -0.77
CA ALA A 103 -18.63 -24.07 -1.38
C ALA A 103 -18.36 -24.63 -2.79
N TYR A 104 -17.25 -24.22 -3.43
CA TYR A 104 -16.83 -24.72 -4.73
C TYR A 104 -15.62 -25.65 -4.57
N PRO A 105 -15.53 -26.74 -5.36
CA PRO A 105 -14.43 -27.71 -5.24
C PRO A 105 -13.03 -27.11 -5.45
N ARG A 106 -12.93 -26.09 -6.31
CA ARG A 106 -11.67 -25.44 -6.70
C ARG A 106 -11.47 -24.12 -5.95
N PHE A 107 -11.48 -24.20 -4.61
CA PHE A 107 -11.25 -23.05 -3.74
C PHE A 107 -9.93 -22.34 -4.07
N CYS A 108 -9.98 -21.03 -4.38
CA CYS A 108 -8.83 -20.16 -4.69
C CYS A 108 -7.92 -20.63 -5.83
N GLN A 109 -8.42 -21.49 -6.72
CA GLN A 109 -7.60 -22.14 -7.75
C GLN A 109 -6.92 -21.14 -8.70
N PHE A 110 -7.65 -20.12 -9.18
CA PHE A 110 -7.05 -19.10 -10.04
C PHE A 110 -5.91 -18.35 -9.35
N GLY A 111 -6.07 -18.01 -8.06
CA GLY A 111 -5.00 -17.37 -7.29
C GLY A 111 -3.74 -18.24 -7.21
N ARG A 112 -3.89 -19.55 -7.00
CA ARG A 112 -2.76 -20.49 -7.00
C ARG A 112 -2.08 -20.58 -8.36
N ASP A 113 -2.86 -20.67 -9.43
CA ASP A 113 -2.33 -20.81 -10.78
C ASP A 113 -1.63 -19.52 -11.24
N PHE A 114 -2.20 -18.36 -10.90
CA PHE A 114 -1.60 -17.07 -11.16
C PHE A 114 -0.32 -16.85 -10.34
N TYR A 115 -0.31 -17.24 -9.07
CA TYR A 115 0.90 -17.24 -8.26
C TYR A 115 2.01 -18.09 -8.89
N ARG A 116 1.72 -19.35 -9.27
CA ARG A 116 2.70 -20.23 -9.93
C ARG A 116 3.23 -19.62 -11.22
N LEU A 117 2.38 -18.95 -11.99
CA LEU A 117 2.78 -18.29 -13.22
C LEU A 117 3.76 -17.15 -12.95
N LEU A 118 3.48 -16.29 -11.96
CA LEU A 118 4.39 -15.22 -11.52
C LEU A 118 5.74 -15.77 -11.05
N ILE A 119 5.75 -16.83 -10.24
CA ILE A 119 6.98 -17.50 -9.81
C ILE A 119 7.75 -18.08 -10.99
N SER A 120 7.06 -18.71 -11.95
CA SER A 120 7.70 -19.24 -13.16
C SER A 120 8.31 -18.16 -14.05
N ALA A 121 7.78 -16.94 -13.96
CA ALA A 121 8.31 -15.72 -14.56
C ALA A 121 9.37 -15.03 -13.68
N GLN A 122 9.84 -15.66 -12.61
CA GLN A 122 10.87 -15.18 -11.68
C GLN A 122 10.47 -14.01 -10.76
N ALA A 123 9.18 -13.65 -10.68
CA ALA A 123 8.72 -12.66 -9.71
C ALA A 123 8.94 -13.14 -8.27
N GLN A 124 9.25 -12.21 -7.37
CA GLN A 124 9.65 -12.47 -6.00
C GLN A 124 8.50 -12.18 -5.02
N PRO A 125 7.93 -13.20 -4.37
CA PRO A 125 6.87 -12.99 -3.39
C PRO A 125 7.47 -12.42 -2.09
N GLN A 126 7.06 -11.21 -1.71
CA GLN A 126 7.46 -10.60 -0.42
C GLN A 126 6.53 -10.99 0.73
N VAL A 127 5.28 -11.35 0.38
CA VAL A 127 4.31 -11.91 1.32
C VAL A 127 3.74 -13.18 0.71
N LEU A 128 3.67 -14.25 1.49
CA LEU A 128 3.03 -15.50 1.05
C LEU A 128 1.58 -15.24 0.62
N PRO A 129 1.10 -15.90 -0.44
CA PRO A 129 -0.26 -15.70 -0.92
C PRO A 129 -1.27 -16.09 0.17
N VAL A 130 -2.23 -15.21 0.44
CA VAL A 130 -3.29 -15.44 1.43
C VAL A 130 -4.59 -15.79 0.71
N GLU A 131 -5.17 -16.94 1.07
CA GLU A 131 -6.45 -17.40 0.54
C GLU A 131 -7.61 -17.00 1.47
N VAL A 132 -8.60 -16.30 0.94
CA VAL A 132 -9.73 -15.76 1.70
C VAL A 132 -10.99 -16.53 1.35
N HIS A 133 -11.58 -17.16 2.37
CA HIS A 133 -12.90 -17.77 2.25
C HIS A 133 -14.00 -16.73 2.48
N ASN A 134 -14.94 -16.59 1.54
CA ASN A 134 -16.15 -15.78 1.66
C ASN A 134 -15.88 -14.33 2.14
N ASN A 135 -14.82 -13.71 1.64
CA ASN A 135 -14.42 -12.34 2.00
C ASN A 135 -14.30 -12.11 3.52
N CYS A 136 -13.76 -13.09 4.26
CA CYS A 136 -13.55 -12.98 5.70
C CYS A 136 -12.72 -11.72 6.05
N ALA A 137 -13.37 -10.74 6.70
CA ALA A 137 -12.77 -9.45 7.02
C ALA A 137 -11.46 -9.57 7.81
N ALA A 138 -11.42 -10.44 8.83
CA ALA A 138 -10.22 -10.65 9.63
C ALA A 138 -9.02 -11.15 8.81
N THR A 139 -9.26 -12.02 7.82
CA THR A 139 -8.19 -12.52 6.94
C THR A 139 -7.70 -11.41 5.99
N VAL A 140 -8.62 -10.60 5.47
CA VAL A 140 -8.28 -9.44 4.61
C VAL A 140 -7.48 -8.41 5.40
N THR A 141 -7.90 -8.05 6.61
CA THR A 141 -7.18 -7.12 7.49
C THR A 141 -5.80 -7.64 7.84
N HIS A 142 -5.66 -8.92 8.19
CA HIS A 142 -4.36 -9.52 8.48
C HIS A 142 -3.39 -9.38 7.30
N TRP A 143 -3.85 -9.73 6.08
CA TRP A 143 -3.04 -9.55 4.87
C TRP A 143 -2.72 -8.08 4.61
N ARG A 144 -3.71 -7.18 4.77
CA ARG A 144 -3.56 -5.73 4.57
C ARG A 144 -2.46 -5.14 5.46
N ASN A 145 -2.44 -5.52 6.74
CA ASN A 145 -1.41 -5.08 7.68
C ASN A 145 -0.01 -5.51 7.23
N LYS A 146 0.13 -6.76 6.75
CA LYS A 146 1.43 -7.25 6.29
C LYS A 146 1.91 -6.56 5.02
N VAL A 147 1.04 -6.32 4.05
CA VAL A 147 1.44 -5.60 2.83
C VAL A 147 1.70 -4.13 3.09
N ASN A 148 0.99 -3.51 4.04
CA ASN A 148 1.26 -2.12 4.40
C ASN A 148 2.68 -1.94 4.95
N GLU A 149 3.10 -2.82 5.86
CA GLU A 149 4.47 -2.88 6.38
C GLU A 149 5.50 -3.12 5.26
N VAL A 150 5.32 -4.20 4.49
CA VAL A 150 6.32 -4.66 3.50
C VAL A 150 6.48 -3.71 2.31
N PHE A 151 5.39 -3.07 1.87
CA PHE A 151 5.37 -2.18 0.72
C PHE A 151 5.36 -0.69 1.13
N SER A 152 5.57 -0.39 2.41
CA SER A 152 5.52 0.96 2.98
C SER A 152 4.26 1.74 2.57
N LEU A 153 3.11 1.07 2.60
CA LEU A 153 1.81 1.70 2.38
C LEU A 153 1.22 2.20 3.70
N CYS A 154 0.26 3.11 3.58
CA CYS A 154 -0.51 3.68 4.68
C CYS A 154 -0.99 2.59 5.66
N PRO A 155 -0.57 2.63 6.94
CA PRO A 155 -1.00 1.67 7.95
C PRO A 155 -2.51 1.68 8.16
N ASP A 156 -3.04 0.57 8.66
CA ASP A 156 -4.47 0.47 8.99
C ASP A 156 -4.83 1.55 10.04
N PRO A 157 -5.83 2.42 9.77
CA PRO A 157 -6.21 3.46 10.71
C PRO A 157 -6.77 2.94 12.04
N ASP A 158 -7.24 1.70 12.07
CA ASP A 158 -7.74 1.04 13.28
C ASP A 158 -6.66 0.22 14.01
N ALA A 159 -5.41 0.23 13.52
CA ALA A 159 -4.30 -0.39 14.21
C ALA A 159 -3.85 0.41 15.46
N ASP A 160 -2.82 -0.07 16.15
CA ASP A 160 -2.26 0.67 17.28
C ASP A 160 -1.45 1.89 16.77
N TRP A 161 -1.90 3.09 17.12
CA TRP A 161 -1.24 4.37 16.85
C TRP A 161 -0.81 5.02 18.15
N GLU A 162 0.35 5.67 18.14
CA GLU A 162 0.92 6.34 19.32
C GLU A 162 0.46 7.81 19.38
N PRO A 163 0.13 8.34 20.56
CA PRO A 163 -0.24 9.75 20.70
C PRO A 163 0.99 10.66 20.53
N ALA A 164 0.84 11.70 19.72
CA ALA A 164 1.82 12.77 19.53
C ALA A 164 1.23 14.13 19.86
N THR A 165 2.08 15.04 20.33
CA THR A 165 1.72 16.43 20.60
C THR A 165 2.56 17.36 19.74
N VAL A 166 1.91 18.28 19.02
CA VAL A 166 2.62 19.32 18.26
C VAL A 166 3.34 20.24 19.24
N MET A 167 4.63 20.45 19.02
CA MET A 167 5.46 21.35 19.83
C MET A 167 5.75 22.65 19.10
N ALA A 168 6.03 22.58 17.80
CA ALA A 168 6.28 23.73 16.94
C ALA A 168 5.85 23.44 15.49
N VAL A 169 5.54 24.49 14.75
CA VAL A 169 5.20 24.46 13.33
C VAL A 169 5.94 25.60 12.64
N GLU A 170 6.79 25.28 11.67
CA GLU A 170 7.62 26.24 10.94
C GLU A 170 7.40 26.06 9.43
N ARG A 171 7.26 27.17 8.69
CA ARG A 171 7.16 27.12 7.23
C ARG A 171 8.57 27.15 6.64
N ALA A 172 8.94 26.12 5.88
CA ALA A 172 10.19 26.10 5.15
C ALA A 172 10.11 26.99 3.89
N GLN A 173 11.27 27.43 3.41
CA GLN A 173 11.37 28.33 2.25
C GLN A 173 10.85 27.71 0.93
N SER A 174 10.75 26.37 0.85
CA SER A 174 10.46 25.60 -0.35
C SER A 174 9.11 24.87 -0.32
N SER A 175 7.97 25.55 -0.22
CA SER A 175 6.61 24.93 -0.23
C SER A 175 6.38 23.77 0.78
N SER A 176 7.34 23.52 1.66
CA SER A 176 7.34 22.45 2.64
C SER A 176 7.04 23.03 4.02
N LEU A 177 6.40 22.23 4.85
CA LEU A 177 6.12 22.55 6.25
C LEU A 177 7.00 21.69 7.13
N HIS A 178 7.69 22.28 8.09
CA HIS A 178 8.39 21.57 9.14
C HIS A 178 7.51 21.54 10.39
N VAL A 179 7.20 20.36 10.90
CA VAL A 179 6.41 20.21 12.12
C VAL A 179 7.21 19.39 13.12
N THR A 180 7.24 19.89 14.34
CA THR A 180 7.97 19.27 15.44
C THR A 180 6.99 18.60 16.38
N PHE A 181 7.10 17.28 16.53
CA PHE A 181 6.22 16.49 17.40
C PHE A 181 6.95 15.96 18.62
N TYR A 182 6.31 16.06 19.79
CA TYR A 182 6.65 15.27 20.96
C TYR A 182 5.90 13.94 20.93
N ILE A 183 6.64 12.84 20.91
CA ILE A 183 6.10 11.47 20.93
C ILE A 183 6.58 10.79 22.20
N LYS A 184 5.64 10.34 23.02
CA LYS A 184 5.97 9.75 24.32
C LYS A 184 6.57 8.34 24.11
N GLY A 185 7.76 8.10 24.65
CA GLY A 185 8.34 6.75 24.75
C GLY A 185 8.90 6.17 23.45
N LEU A 186 9.00 6.97 22.39
CA LEU A 186 9.66 6.55 21.16
C LEU A 186 11.18 6.64 21.31
N GLU A 187 11.91 5.55 21.08
CA GLU A 187 13.37 5.63 20.93
C GLU A 187 13.66 5.91 19.45
N PHE A 188 14.18 7.11 19.13
CA PHE A 188 14.48 7.47 17.75
C PHE A 188 15.75 6.74 17.28
N VAL A 189 15.57 5.62 16.58
CA VAL A 189 16.66 4.88 15.94
C VAL A 189 16.28 4.58 14.50
N GLY A 190 16.91 5.27 13.56
CA GLY A 190 16.81 4.97 12.12
C GLY A 190 15.43 5.22 11.47
N ILE A 191 14.53 5.96 12.10
CA ILE A 191 13.20 6.22 11.54
C ILE A 191 13.31 7.30 10.46
N GLU A 192 13.16 6.90 9.20
CA GLU A 192 13.19 7.81 8.05
C GLU A 192 11.80 8.38 7.69
N ARG A 193 10.73 7.67 8.08
CA ARG A 193 9.36 8.00 7.70
C ARG A 193 8.38 7.74 8.84
N VAL A 194 7.37 8.60 8.95
CA VAL A 194 6.28 8.46 9.90
C VAL A 194 4.95 8.74 9.22
N TRP A 195 3.88 8.07 9.65
CA TRP A 195 2.52 8.39 9.31
C TRP A 195 1.88 9.22 10.42
N ILE A 196 1.11 10.23 10.04
CA ILE A 196 0.42 11.12 10.96
C ILE A 196 -1.06 11.19 10.64
N MET A 197 -1.88 11.06 11.66
CA MET A 197 -3.33 11.05 11.56
C MET A 197 -3.95 12.00 12.57
N GLU A 198 -4.81 12.89 12.08
CA GLU A 198 -5.66 13.70 12.97
C GLU A 198 -6.73 12.79 13.59
N PRO A 199 -6.94 12.77 14.92
CA PRO A 199 -7.88 11.86 15.57
C PRO A 199 -9.33 11.98 15.07
N SER A 200 -9.71 13.18 14.60
CA SER A 200 -11.02 13.48 14.01
C SER A 200 -11.16 12.98 12.56
N LYS A 201 -10.04 12.68 11.88
CA LYS A 201 -9.95 12.24 10.47
C LYS A 201 -9.24 10.89 10.34
N ARG A 202 -9.75 9.89 11.07
CA ARG A 202 -9.21 8.51 11.12
C ARG A 202 -9.12 7.74 9.79
N ARG A 203 -9.26 8.37 8.62
CA ARG A 203 -9.18 7.67 7.32
C ARG A 203 -8.12 8.22 6.37
N HIS A 204 -7.36 9.21 6.82
CA HIS A 204 -6.38 9.89 5.97
C HIS A 204 -5.05 10.12 6.70
N PRO A 205 -4.31 9.06 7.08
CA PRO A 205 -2.96 9.24 7.55
C PRO A 205 -2.08 9.85 6.43
N VAL A 206 -1.14 10.68 6.84
CA VAL A 206 -0.20 11.38 5.96
C VAL A 206 1.18 10.83 6.19
N GLU A 207 1.83 10.35 5.13
CA GLU A 207 3.24 9.98 5.16
C GLU A 207 4.08 11.27 5.20
N CYS A 208 4.98 11.38 6.17
CA CYS A 208 5.90 12.49 6.32
C CYS A 208 7.33 11.95 6.44
N ALA A 209 8.27 12.61 5.76
CA ALA A 209 9.69 12.30 5.90
C ALA A 209 10.20 12.88 7.22
N VAL A 210 11.05 12.13 7.91
CA VAL A 210 11.72 12.60 9.12
C VAL A 210 13.01 13.31 8.74
N LEU A 211 13.16 14.56 9.18
CA LEU A 211 14.34 15.39 8.94
C LEU A 211 15.43 15.17 9.99
N SER A 212 15.03 15.12 11.25
CA SER A 212 15.96 14.96 12.37
C SER A 212 15.27 14.35 13.59
N GLY A 213 16.05 13.59 14.36
CA GLY A 213 15.71 13.16 15.71
C GLY A 213 16.38 14.07 16.75
N PRO A 214 15.96 14.02 18.02
CA PRO A 214 16.35 15.01 19.02
C PRO A 214 17.77 14.79 19.56
N GLU A 215 18.44 15.88 19.97
CA GLU A 215 19.54 15.86 20.96
C GLU A 215 19.01 15.75 22.43
N SER A 216 17.69 15.63 22.59
CA SER A 216 16.94 15.74 23.84
C SER A 216 16.44 14.38 24.35
N PRO A 217 16.32 14.17 25.67
CA PRO A 217 15.73 12.96 26.27
C PRO A 217 14.22 12.79 26.00
N PHE A 218 13.59 13.80 25.38
CA PHE A 218 12.20 13.78 24.95
C PHE A 218 12.15 13.65 23.44
N THR A 219 11.40 12.66 22.93
CA THR A 219 11.47 12.32 21.51
C THR A 219 10.77 13.36 20.65
N CYS A 220 11.57 14.28 20.13
CA CYS A 220 11.19 15.39 19.27
C CYS A 220 11.53 15.01 17.83
N ILE A 221 10.53 14.83 16.97
CA ILE A 221 10.79 14.57 15.55
C ILE A 221 10.41 15.78 14.73
N GLU A 222 11.34 16.25 13.91
CA GLU A 222 11.06 17.21 12.86
C GLU A 222 10.69 16.45 11.59
N ILE A 223 9.54 16.79 11.00
CA ILE A 223 9.05 16.17 9.77
C ILE A 223 8.85 17.19 8.67
N SER A 224 8.98 16.78 7.40
CA SER A 224 8.59 17.59 6.25
C SER A 224 7.29 17.08 5.60
N ASP A 225 6.38 18.00 5.24
CA ASP A 225 5.26 17.72 4.33
C ASP A 225 5.54 18.24 2.91
N ALA A 226 5.44 17.36 1.91
CA ALA A 226 5.58 17.66 0.48
C ALA A 226 4.28 17.44 -0.31
N GLY A 227 3.15 17.13 0.35
CA GLY A 227 1.92 16.64 -0.26
C GLY A 227 0.68 17.54 -0.11
N ARG A 228 -0.42 17.14 -0.76
CA ARG A 228 -1.72 17.85 -0.73
C ARG A 228 -2.46 17.74 0.61
N THR A 229 -1.97 16.92 1.54
CA THR A 229 -2.60 16.70 2.85
C THR A 229 -2.17 17.73 3.90
N SER A 230 -1.70 18.87 3.40
CA SER A 230 -1.07 19.97 4.11
C SER A 230 -1.98 20.83 4.96
N ARG A 231 -3.31 20.81 4.82
CA ARG A 231 -4.13 21.77 5.59
C ARG A 231 -4.16 21.49 7.09
N SER A 232 -4.39 20.24 7.49
CA SER A 232 -4.49 19.91 8.92
C SER A 232 -3.18 20.21 9.65
N LEU A 233 -2.06 19.77 9.09
CA LEU A 233 -0.73 20.03 9.64
C LEU A 233 -0.32 21.51 9.51
N ALA A 234 -0.67 22.20 8.42
CA ALA A 234 -0.34 23.63 8.26
C ALA A 234 -1.13 24.55 9.18
N ASP A 235 -2.32 24.14 9.61
CA ASP A 235 -3.16 24.88 10.56
C ASP A 235 -2.93 24.43 12.02
N ALA A 236 -2.05 23.44 12.24
CA ALA A 236 -1.77 22.90 13.56
C ALA A 236 -1.10 23.95 14.47
N LYS A 237 -1.36 23.84 15.78
CA LYS A 237 -0.82 24.72 16.81
C LYS A 237 -0.10 23.91 17.89
N PRO A 238 0.89 24.51 18.58
CA PRO A 238 1.49 23.89 19.75
C PRO A 238 0.41 23.43 20.76
N GLY A 239 0.48 22.17 21.17
CA GLY A 239 -0.49 21.52 22.07
C GLY A 239 -1.51 20.62 21.36
N ASP A 240 -1.70 20.76 20.05
CA ASP A 240 -2.62 19.90 19.29
C ASP A 240 -2.20 18.43 19.35
N LYS A 241 -3.19 17.54 19.35
CA LYS A 241 -3.00 16.10 19.49
C LYS A 241 -3.19 15.39 18.16
N TYR A 242 -2.20 14.58 17.82
CA TYR A 242 -2.19 13.72 16.65
C TYR A 242 -1.91 12.28 17.05
N LEU A 243 -2.17 11.37 16.13
CA LEU A 243 -1.75 9.99 16.19
C LEU A 243 -0.61 9.80 15.21
N VAL A 244 0.44 9.12 15.63
CA VAL A 244 1.62 8.82 14.81
C VAL A 244 1.88 7.33 14.77
N ARG A 245 2.47 6.90 13.67
CA ARG A 245 2.95 5.53 13.49
C ARG A 245 4.20 5.54 12.65
N TRP A 246 5.11 4.63 12.92
CA TRP A 246 6.35 4.46 12.17
C TRP A 246 6.59 2.98 11.99
N ASP A 247 7.31 2.63 10.94
CA ASP A 247 7.83 1.28 10.81
C ASP A 247 9.09 1.19 11.67
N SER A 248 9.11 0.26 12.62
CA SER A 248 10.33 -0.03 13.38
C SER A 248 11.36 -0.62 12.44
N VAL A 249 12.53 0.00 12.31
CA VAL A 249 13.68 -0.64 11.66
C VAL A 249 14.11 -1.78 12.57
N SER A 250 13.90 -3.01 12.12
CA SER A 250 14.31 -4.25 12.80
C SER A 250 15.83 -4.41 12.82
#